data_AF-A0A853CDF3-F1
#
_entry.id   AF-A0A853CDF3-F1
#
_cell.length_a   1.000
_cell.length_b   1.000
_cell.length_c   1.000
_cell.angle_alpha   90.00
_cell.angle_beta   90.00
_cell.angle_gamma   90.00
#
_symmetry.space_group_name_H-M   'P 1'
#
loop_
_entity.id
_entity.type
_entity.pdbx_description
1 polymer ?
#
loop_
_entity_poly.entity_id
_entity_poly.type
_entity_poly.pdbx_seq_one_letter_code
_entity_poly.pdbx_strand_id
1 'polypeptide(L)' 'MAQNDADGRRAEGRLGRVDLAHMRKVHGYVQGHLAQEPGKEDVETSKWRYSLMNWGHDPLKGA' A
#
# COMPACT_ATOMS: atom_id res chain seq x y z
N MET A 1 -12.22 -0.45 42.74
CA MET A 1 -11.21 -1.34 42.11
C MET A 1 -11.96 -2.33 41.24
N ALA A 2 -12.21 -1.94 39.99
CA ALA A 2 -12.92 -2.61 38.90
C ALA A 2 -12.45 -1.84 37.65
N GLN A 3 -12.00 -2.39 36.52
CA GLN A 3 -12.10 -3.72 35.93
C GLN A 3 -10.81 -4.01 35.15
N ASN A 4 -10.39 -5.27 35.15
CA ASN A 4 -9.47 -5.81 34.14
C ASN A 4 -10.32 -6.17 32.91
N ASP A 5 -10.32 -5.32 31.89
CA ASP A 5 -10.85 -5.69 30.58
C ASP A 5 -9.70 -5.69 29.57
N ALA A 6 -9.19 -6.91 29.36
CA ALA A 6 -8.40 -7.26 28.22
C ALA A 6 -9.24 -7.08 26.95
N ASP A 7 -8.82 -6.20 26.04
CA ASP A 7 -9.24 -6.30 24.64
C ASP A 7 -8.01 -6.18 23.73
N GLY A 8 -7.27 -7.28 23.69
CA GLY A 8 -6.24 -7.55 22.70
C GLY A 8 -6.82 -8.12 21.41
N ARG A 9 -7.90 -7.56 20.88
CA ARG A 9 -8.34 -7.85 19.50
C ARG A 9 -8.07 -6.63 18.63
N ARG A 10 -7.07 -6.75 17.75
CA ARG A 10 -6.91 -5.81 16.63
C ARG A 10 -8.21 -5.87 15.84
N ALA A 11 -8.94 -4.75 15.82
CA ALA A 11 -10.25 -4.64 15.22
C ALA A 11 -10.14 -4.77 13.70
N GLU A 12 -10.27 -6.00 13.20
CA GLU A 12 -10.52 -6.30 11.81
C GLU A 12 -11.86 -5.65 11.41
N GLY A 13 -11.82 -4.55 10.66
CA GLY A 13 -13.01 -3.98 10.01
C GLY A 13 -13.49 -2.59 10.47
N ARG A 14 -12.78 -1.86 11.35
CA ARG A 14 -13.08 -0.44 11.60
C ARG A 14 -12.10 0.45 10.82
N LEU A 15 -12.30 0.59 9.52
CA LEU A 15 -11.58 1.59 8.73
C LEU A 15 -12.06 2.98 9.19
N GLY A 16 -11.36 3.58 10.15
CA GLY A 16 -11.64 4.94 10.59
C GLY A 16 -11.34 5.95 9.48
N ARG A 17 -11.71 7.22 9.64
CA ARG A 17 -11.32 8.28 8.67
C ARG A 17 -9.79 8.36 8.48
N VAL A 18 -9.04 8.00 9.51
CA VAL A 18 -7.56 7.93 9.48
C VAL A 18 -7.09 6.81 8.55
N ASP A 19 -7.73 5.63 8.57
CA ASP A 19 -7.46 4.55 7.61
C ASP A 19 -7.82 4.96 6.19
N LEU A 20 -8.96 5.61 5.97
CA LEU A 20 -9.36 6.07 4.63
C LEU A 20 -8.41 7.13 4.06
N ALA A 21 -7.87 8.02 4.90
CA ALA A 21 -6.85 8.98 4.47
C ALA A 21 -5.52 8.29 4.16
N HIS A 22 -5.13 7.30 4.98
CA HIS A 22 -3.93 6.50 4.76
C HIS A 22 -4.02 5.67 3.47
N MET A 23 -5.15 4.98 3.24
CA MET A 23 -5.42 4.21 2.03
C MET A 23 -5.38 5.09 0.78
N ARG A 24 -5.95 6.30 0.83
CA ARG A 24 -5.86 7.27 -0.27
C ARG A 24 -4.42 7.70 -0.57
N LYS A 25 -3.59 7.87 0.46
CA LYS A 25 -2.17 8.19 0.28
C LYS A 25 -1.42 7.04 -0.41
N VAL A 26 -1.63 5.81 0.05
CA VAL A 26 -1.03 4.61 -0.56
C VAL A 26 -1.47 4.47 -2.01
N HIS A 27 -2.78 4.59 -2.28
CA HIS A 27 -3.32 4.50 -3.63
C HIS A 27 -2.78 5.61 -4.54
N GLY A 28 -2.72 6.85 -4.04
CA GLY A 28 -2.14 7.97 -4.77
C GLY A 28 -0.66 7.76 -5.11
N TYR A 29 0.12 7.19 -4.18
CA TYR A 29 1.52 6.84 -4.45
C TYR A 29 1.64 5.83 -5.59
N VAL A 30 0.88 4.74 -5.53
CA VAL A 30 0.90 3.68 -6.56
C VAL A 30 0.51 4.24 -7.91
N GLN A 31 -0.60 4.97 -8.01
CA GLN A 31 -1.07 5.56 -9.27
C GLN A 31 -0.07 6.56 -9.86
N GLY A 32 0.50 7.42 -9.02
CA GLY A 32 1.51 8.39 -9.45
C GLY A 32 2.81 7.72 -9.90
N HIS A 33 3.22 6.61 -9.26
CA HIS A 33 4.38 5.83 -9.68
C HIS A 33 4.12 5.10 -11.00
N LEU A 34 2.94 4.50 -11.17
CA LEU A 34 2.56 3.82 -12.41
C LEU A 34 2.62 4.76 -13.62
N ALA A 35 2.16 6.00 -13.46
CA ALA A 35 2.24 7.01 -14.51
C ALA A 35 3.68 7.42 -14.89
N GLN A 36 4.67 7.08 -14.05
CA GLN A 36 6.10 7.35 -14.26
C GLN A 36 6.86 6.12 -14.77
N GLU A 37 6.17 5.19 -15.44
CA GLU A 37 6.79 4.00 -16.01
C GLU A 37 8.04 4.35 -16.84
N PRO A 38 9.18 3.68 -16.58
CA PRO A 38 10.44 4.04 -17.22
C PRO A 38 10.45 3.59 -18.68
N GLY A 39 10.37 4.55 -19.61
CA GLY A 39 10.35 4.24 -21.05
C GLY A 39 11.69 3.79 -21.68
N LYS A 40 12.79 3.77 -20.92
CA LYS A 40 14.14 3.39 -21.42
C LYS A 40 14.80 2.26 -20.63
N GLU A 41 14.26 1.89 -19.48
CA GLU A 41 14.83 0.85 -18.61
C GLU A 41 14.02 -0.44 -18.76
N ASP A 42 14.67 -1.58 -18.52
CA ASP A 42 13.95 -2.84 -18.41
C ASP A 42 13.07 -2.85 -17.17
N VAL A 43 11.76 -2.93 -17.38
CA VAL A 43 10.74 -2.88 -16.34
C VAL A 43 10.92 -4.03 -15.34
N GLU A 44 11.32 -5.23 -15.78
CA GLU A 44 11.42 -6.41 -14.92
C GLU A 44 12.44 -6.25 -13.80
N THR A 45 13.55 -5.58 -14.10
CA THR A 45 14.68 -5.39 -13.18
C THR A 45 14.84 -3.94 -12.71
N SER A 46 13.90 -3.07 -13.08
CA SER A 46 13.93 -1.65 -12.74
C SER A 46 13.74 -1.39 -11.24
N LYS A 47 14.44 -0.35 -10.75
CA LYS A 47 14.16 0.22 -9.42
C LYS A 47 12.72 0.68 -9.27
N TRP A 48 12.10 1.11 -10.37
CA TRP A 48 10.69 1.50 -10.44
C TRP A 48 9.77 0.34 -10.01
N ARG A 49 9.95 -0.84 -10.61
CA ARG A 49 9.16 -2.03 -10.27
C ARG A 49 9.40 -2.46 -8.83
N TYR A 50 10.66 -2.53 -8.40
CA TYR A 50 10.98 -2.91 -7.02
C TYR A 50 10.40 -1.93 -6.00
N SER A 51 10.36 -0.63 -6.31
CA SER A 51 9.69 0.37 -5.49
C SER A 51 8.21 0.04 -5.33
N LEU A 52 7.47 -0.23 -6.41
CA LEU A 52 6.06 -0.64 -6.36
C LEU A 52 5.85 -1.94 -5.55
N MET A 53 6.73 -2.92 -5.71
CA MET A 53 6.64 -4.20 -4.98
C MET A 53 6.81 -4.01 -3.47
N ASN A 54 7.63 -3.05 -3.03
CA ASN A 54 7.76 -2.71 -1.61
C ASN A 54 6.45 -2.14 -1.02
N TRP A 55 5.57 -1.60 -1.87
CA TRP A 55 4.22 -1.16 -1.50
C TRP A 55 3.15 -2.24 -1.75
N GLY A 56 3.55 -3.47 -2.04
CA GLY A 56 2.64 -4.60 -2.29
C GLY A 56 1.98 -4.58 -3.66
N HIS A 57 2.48 -3.78 -4.60
CA HIS A 57 1.95 -3.70 -5.97
C HIS A 57 2.99 -4.19 -6.97
N ASP A 58 2.71 -5.26 -7.72
CA ASP A 58 3.57 -5.68 -8.84
C ASP A 58 2.87 -5.38 -10.17
N PRO A 59 3.35 -4.39 -10.95
CA PRO A 59 2.73 -3.99 -12.21
C PRO A 59 2.74 -5.09 -13.28
N LEU A 60 3.63 -6.09 -13.16
CA LEU A 60 3.71 -7.21 -14.12
C LEU A 60 2.84 -8.41 -13.73
N LYS A 61 2.20 -8.39 -12.55
CA LYS A 61 1.43 -9.53 -12.04
C LYS A 61 -0.04 -9.52 -12.47
N GLY A 62 -0.48 -8.50 -13.20
CA GLY A 62 -1.85 -8.35 -13.69
C GLY A 62 -1.97 -7.85 -15.14
N ALA A 63 -0.85 -7.80 -15.86
CA ALA A 63 -0.79 -7.49 -17.29
C ALA A 63 -0.75 -8.77 -18.13
#